data_AF-A0A923I4L3-F1
#
_entry.id   AF-A0A923I4L3-F1
#
_cell.length_a   1.000
_cell.length_b   1.000
_cell.length_c   1.000
_cell.angle_alpha   90.00
_cell.angle_beta   90.00
_cell.angle_gamma   90.00
#
_symmetry.space_group_name_H-M   'P 1'
#
loop_
_entity.id
_entity.type
_entity.pdbx_description
1 polymer ?
#
loop_
_entity_poly.entity_id
_entity_poly.type
_entity_poly.pdbx_seq_one_letter_code
_entity_poly.pdbx_strand_id
1 'polypeptide(L)'
;MSISDPAQLLQRIPELEELCTDTKIVRAIASGDSFKVYRALVIARLLHRLPQHQQLLKQLTSERRLFAKPLKGTPALGSFYSLGFNFIGQSETDTDNSYIAMHALSVLFVVPVIPLGAYVVKSTGDRQWQIYARAPLGLAGWLYTRGVAASLVAMVIAGAMHSQYASQHQEITMLNGFNQTLTIEAAGQTVALGAGQRQQLTLPAGKLQLIARTNDQEVIDRLDIDLKSSDKLSIWNISGAAPLVKNTHTYYKVKPVQTEMAANQVVYCGKQFMEFENIEYPFTEPPQSIQMSKHAESKSVEQLDVIRVQEGDGAHACIRYAYGNGSEQSMISTLEAIAKMSQWAESDALSAIYTARISSLSEAIRLSSLAHQKQPGNLRLERILQDLRNEQGANREQLSEYGAKAKVSPDNPDAQYLYASLLQGKTGLTEMQKLHGLFPDHTAILRSLIWREYIHGDYQEGLRHLVRLHQLSEADAQRLGDEEIFMLVALQRPLEAMKILDQYLNSAGYEDKFRAAAQLIRLYQLLGKDTALAISRLPEQLRKDPEALEVLSARTGLLTQQKSCN
;
A
#
# COMPACT_ATOMS: atom_id res chain seq x y z
N MET A 1 -8.11 -44.99 66.89
CA MET A 1 -7.52 -45.38 65.59
C MET A 1 -6.07 -44.95 65.61
N SER A 2 -5.11 -45.84 65.30
CA SER A 2 -3.71 -45.45 65.21
C SER A 2 -3.50 -44.60 63.94
N ILE A 3 -3.01 -43.37 64.09
CA ILE A 3 -2.70 -42.48 62.96
C ILE A 3 -1.32 -42.87 62.45
N SER A 4 -1.21 -43.20 61.16
CA SER A 4 0.09 -43.41 60.52
C SER A 4 0.91 -42.12 60.60
N ASP A 5 2.11 -42.16 61.14
CA ASP A 5 3.00 -41.00 61.24
C ASP A 5 4.44 -41.40 60.84
N PRO A 6 4.69 -41.56 59.52
CA PRO A 6 5.96 -42.07 59.04
C PRO A 6 7.14 -41.11 59.26
N ALA A 7 6.89 -39.85 59.62
CA ALA A 7 7.91 -38.85 59.91
C ALA A 7 8.11 -38.61 61.43
N GLN A 8 7.40 -39.37 62.28
CA GLN A 8 7.44 -39.25 63.74
C GLN A 8 7.17 -37.82 64.21
N LEU A 9 6.29 -37.09 63.52
CA LEU A 9 5.93 -35.72 63.86
C LEU A 9 5.14 -35.62 65.17
N LEU A 10 4.29 -36.59 65.49
CA LEU A 10 3.57 -36.66 66.76
C LEU A 10 4.53 -36.91 67.92
N GLN A 11 5.59 -37.69 67.72
CA GLN A 11 6.64 -37.87 68.72
C GLN A 11 7.47 -36.60 68.93
N ARG A 12 7.73 -35.85 67.85
CA ARG A 12 8.53 -34.61 67.88
C ARG A 12 7.75 -33.39 68.34
N ILE A 13 6.44 -33.37 68.10
CA ILE A 13 5.51 -32.27 68.36
C ILE A 13 4.22 -32.91 68.92
N PRO A 14 4.21 -33.34 70.19
CA PRO A 14 3.08 -34.06 70.78
C PRO A 14 1.79 -33.24 70.78
N GLU A 15 1.89 -31.92 70.76
CA GLU A 15 0.74 -31.01 70.70
C GLU A 15 -0.08 -31.16 69.40
N LEU A 16 0.49 -31.79 68.35
CA LEU A 16 -0.27 -32.11 67.13
C LEU A 16 -1.40 -33.12 67.38
N GLU A 17 -1.31 -33.95 68.42
CA GLU A 17 -2.35 -34.95 68.74
C GLU A 17 -3.71 -34.28 69.01
N GLU A 18 -3.72 -33.12 69.66
CA GLU A 18 -4.94 -32.34 69.93
C GLU A 18 -5.63 -31.85 68.64
N LEU A 19 -4.85 -31.67 67.57
CA LEU A 19 -5.33 -31.15 66.28
C LEU A 19 -5.76 -32.26 65.30
N CYS A 20 -5.59 -33.53 65.68
CA CYS A 20 -5.98 -34.69 64.87
C CYS A 20 -7.51 -34.88 64.76
N THR A 21 -8.30 -33.95 65.27
CA THR A 21 -9.75 -33.86 65.01
C THR A 21 -10.05 -33.33 63.60
N ASP A 22 -9.15 -32.56 62.96
CA ASP A 22 -9.31 -32.13 61.57
C ASP A 22 -8.75 -33.17 60.59
N THR A 23 -9.62 -33.68 59.72
CA THR A 23 -9.27 -34.72 58.74
C THR A 23 -8.16 -34.31 57.76
N LYS A 24 -7.98 -33.03 57.44
CA LYS A 24 -6.88 -32.57 56.56
C LYS A 24 -5.54 -32.59 57.29
N ILE A 25 -5.53 -32.28 58.59
CA ILE A 25 -4.32 -32.37 59.43
C ILE A 25 -3.90 -33.84 59.56
N VAL A 26 -4.85 -34.74 59.87
CA VAL A 26 -4.59 -36.19 59.94
C VAL A 26 -4.02 -36.73 58.63
N ARG A 27 -4.63 -36.39 57.48
CA ARG A 27 -4.11 -36.78 56.15
C ARG A 27 -2.72 -36.22 55.87
N ALA A 28 -2.44 -34.99 56.31
CA ALA A 28 -1.13 -34.39 56.15
C ALA A 28 -0.06 -35.11 56.99
N ILE A 29 -0.38 -35.48 58.24
CA ILE A 29 0.50 -36.26 59.12
C ILE A 29 0.76 -37.64 58.51
N ALA A 30 -0.31 -38.32 58.07
CA ALA A 30 -0.21 -39.62 57.39
C ALA A 30 0.66 -39.62 56.14
N SER A 31 0.81 -38.47 55.47
CA SER A 31 1.69 -38.35 54.30
C SER A 31 3.18 -38.30 54.63
N GLY A 32 3.57 -38.12 55.90
CA GLY A 32 4.97 -37.95 56.31
C GLY A 32 5.61 -36.63 55.89
N ASP A 33 4.86 -35.72 55.28
CA ASP A 33 5.39 -34.45 54.80
C ASP A 33 5.14 -33.34 55.82
N SER A 34 6.15 -33.05 56.65
CA SER A 34 6.10 -31.96 57.65
C SER A 34 5.69 -30.60 57.06
N PHE A 35 6.00 -30.32 55.79
CA PHE A 35 5.60 -29.05 55.15
C PHE A 35 4.12 -29.06 54.74
N LYS A 36 3.54 -30.23 54.44
CA LYS A 36 2.09 -30.35 54.24
C LYS A 36 1.36 -30.19 55.57
N VAL A 37 1.89 -30.74 56.66
CA VAL A 37 1.34 -30.55 58.01
C VAL A 37 1.33 -29.06 58.35
N TYR A 38 2.48 -28.37 58.27
CA TYR A 38 2.54 -26.93 58.50
C TYR A 38 1.53 -26.14 57.66
N ARG A 39 1.43 -26.43 56.35
CA ARG A 39 0.44 -25.79 55.47
C ARG A 39 -1.00 -26.06 55.90
N ALA A 40 -1.32 -27.29 56.31
CA ALA A 40 -2.65 -27.64 56.82
C ALA A 40 -2.98 -26.83 58.09
N LEU A 41 -2.02 -26.66 59.00
CA LEU A 41 -2.17 -25.84 60.21
C LEU A 41 -2.39 -24.36 59.88
N VAL A 42 -1.58 -23.79 58.97
CA VAL A 42 -1.73 -22.40 58.52
C VAL A 42 -3.10 -22.17 57.86
N ILE A 43 -3.56 -23.11 57.03
CA ILE A 43 -4.87 -23.02 56.38
C ILE A 43 -6.00 -23.19 57.40
N ALA A 44 -5.87 -24.12 58.35
CA ALA A 44 -6.85 -24.31 59.42
C ALA A 44 -6.98 -23.04 60.29
N ARG A 45 -5.86 -22.37 60.57
CA ARG A 45 -5.83 -21.07 61.26
C ARG A 45 -6.48 -19.97 60.43
N LEU A 46 -6.12 -19.84 59.15
CA LEU A 46 -6.66 -18.81 58.26
C LEU A 46 -8.18 -18.95 58.06
N LEU A 47 -8.68 -20.18 57.95
CA LEU A 47 -10.09 -20.50 57.73
C LEU A 47 -10.87 -20.75 59.03
N HIS A 48 -10.27 -20.52 60.20
CA HIS A 48 -10.88 -20.72 61.52
C HIS A 48 -11.52 -22.13 61.73
N ARG A 49 -10.92 -23.19 61.18
CA ARG A 49 -11.52 -24.55 61.17
C ARG A 49 -11.46 -25.29 62.52
N LEU A 50 -10.67 -24.81 63.47
CA LEU A 50 -10.53 -25.36 64.83
C LEU A 50 -10.55 -24.23 65.87
N PRO A 51 -11.73 -23.66 66.18
CA PRO A 51 -11.83 -22.49 67.05
C PRO A 51 -11.33 -22.76 68.47
N GLN A 52 -11.51 -23.98 68.98
CA GLN A 52 -11.07 -24.39 70.33
C GLN A 52 -9.55 -24.43 70.48
N HIS A 53 -8.80 -24.59 69.38
CA HIS A 53 -7.33 -24.72 69.38
C HIS A 53 -6.62 -23.54 68.69
N GLN A 54 -7.23 -22.35 68.63
CA GLN A 54 -6.62 -21.20 67.93
C GLN A 54 -5.27 -20.77 68.51
N GLN A 55 -5.12 -20.79 69.83
CA GLN A 55 -3.86 -20.44 70.50
C GLN A 55 -2.76 -21.44 70.13
N LEU A 56 -3.07 -22.74 70.17
CA LEU A 56 -2.16 -23.80 69.78
C LEU A 56 -1.79 -23.71 68.29
N LEU A 57 -2.78 -23.48 67.40
CA LEU A 57 -2.52 -23.24 65.99
C LEU A 57 -1.61 -22.02 65.77
N LYS A 58 -1.83 -20.93 66.51
CA LYS A 58 -0.97 -19.73 66.44
C LYS A 58 0.46 -20.05 66.87
N GLN A 59 0.64 -20.76 67.98
CA GLN A 59 1.94 -21.18 68.51
C GLN A 59 2.68 -22.10 67.55
N LEU A 60 2.03 -23.17 67.07
CA LEU A 60 2.67 -24.11 66.14
C LEU A 60 2.98 -23.45 64.79
N THR A 61 2.14 -22.52 64.32
CA THR A 61 2.40 -21.83 63.04
C THR A 61 3.39 -20.67 63.13
N SER A 62 3.74 -20.19 64.33
CA SER A 62 4.85 -19.23 64.51
C SER A 62 6.23 -19.90 64.54
N GLU A 63 6.28 -21.21 64.81
CA GLU A 63 7.52 -21.99 64.94
C GLU A 63 7.74 -22.90 63.72
N ARG A 64 8.12 -22.33 62.57
CA ARG A 64 8.33 -23.09 61.33
C ARG A 64 9.46 -24.11 61.46
N ARG A 65 10.41 -23.88 62.37
CA ARG A 65 11.52 -24.78 62.69
C ARG A 65 11.06 -26.18 63.10
N LEU A 66 9.94 -26.29 63.82
CA LEU A 66 9.38 -27.58 64.24
C LEU A 66 9.11 -28.50 63.05
N PHE A 67 8.79 -27.92 61.90
CA PHE A 67 8.46 -28.63 60.66
C PHE A 67 9.64 -28.73 59.69
N ALA A 68 10.85 -28.33 60.09
CA ALA A 68 12.03 -28.38 59.22
C ALA A 68 12.42 -29.84 58.89
N LYS A 69 12.95 -30.01 57.67
CA LYS A 69 13.40 -31.30 57.14
C LYS A 69 14.92 -31.33 56.99
N PRO A 70 15.56 -32.50 57.14
CA PRO A 70 16.96 -32.67 56.79
C PRO A 70 17.19 -32.30 55.32
N LEU A 71 18.37 -31.74 55.03
CA LEU A 71 18.74 -31.35 53.67
C LEU A 71 18.94 -32.61 52.81
N LYS A 72 18.33 -32.61 51.61
CA LYS A 72 18.59 -33.63 50.59
C LYS A 72 19.68 -33.22 49.59
N GLY A 73 20.30 -32.06 49.83
CA GLY A 73 21.30 -31.43 48.99
C GLY A 73 21.48 -29.96 49.39
N THR A 74 22.63 -29.39 49.05
CA THR A 74 22.95 -27.99 49.32
C THR A 74 22.26 -27.10 48.28
N PRO A 75 21.51 -26.06 48.68
CA PRO A 75 20.96 -25.11 47.71
C PRO A 75 22.10 -24.40 46.96
N ALA A 76 21.90 -24.18 45.67
CA ALA A 76 22.86 -23.44 44.86
C ALA A 76 22.97 -22.00 45.38
N LEU A 77 24.19 -21.54 45.60
CA LEU A 77 24.52 -20.16 45.94
C LEU A 77 25.48 -19.64 44.88
N GLY A 78 25.24 -18.43 44.39
CA GLY A 78 26.08 -17.84 43.37
C GLY A 78 25.40 -16.65 42.72
N SER A 79 26.21 -15.67 42.30
CA SER A 79 25.73 -14.44 41.70
C SER A 79 26.63 -14.00 40.57
N PHE A 80 26.03 -13.50 39.50
CA PHE A 80 26.71 -12.90 38.35
C PHE A 80 26.04 -11.56 38.03
N TYR A 81 26.81 -10.47 38.00
CA TYR A 81 26.33 -9.10 37.73
C TYR A 81 24.98 -8.78 38.39
N SER A 82 24.90 -8.98 39.72
CA SER A 82 23.73 -8.69 40.57
C SER A 82 22.50 -9.61 40.45
N LEU A 83 22.50 -10.55 39.50
CA LEU A 83 21.53 -11.64 39.42
C LEU A 83 22.12 -12.90 40.07
N GLY A 84 21.43 -13.49 41.04
CA GLY A 84 21.98 -14.67 41.70
C GLY A 84 21.04 -15.35 42.68
N PHE A 85 21.41 -16.57 43.06
CA PHE A 85 20.74 -17.32 44.10
C PHE A 85 21.34 -16.95 45.46
N ASN A 86 20.53 -16.31 46.30
CA ASN A 86 20.94 -15.84 47.62
C ASN A 86 19.88 -16.17 48.68
N PHE A 87 20.30 -16.08 49.93
CA PHE A 87 19.39 -16.04 51.07
C PHE A 87 19.02 -14.59 51.40
N ILE A 88 17.71 -14.33 51.47
CA ILE A 88 17.14 -13.01 51.71
C ILE A 88 16.29 -13.06 52.98
N GLY A 89 16.44 -12.01 53.80
CA GLY A 89 15.68 -11.82 55.03
C GLY A 89 16.13 -12.72 56.18
N GLN A 90 15.69 -12.36 57.39
CA GLN A 90 15.92 -13.13 58.61
C GLN A 90 14.59 -13.24 59.36
N SER A 91 14.23 -14.44 59.79
CA SER A 91 13.00 -14.71 60.53
C SER A 91 13.23 -15.84 61.53
N GLU A 92 12.54 -15.83 62.67
CA GLU A 92 12.66 -16.89 63.70
C GLU A 92 14.13 -17.14 64.11
N THR A 93 14.81 -16.08 64.56
CA THR A 93 16.17 -16.18 65.08
C THR A 93 16.17 -16.93 66.41
N ASP A 94 17.11 -17.84 66.57
CA ASP A 94 17.27 -18.70 67.75
C ASP A 94 18.53 -18.30 68.53
N THR A 95 18.69 -18.83 69.74
CA THR A 95 19.76 -18.48 70.68
C THR A 95 21.18 -18.74 70.15
N ASP A 96 21.33 -19.63 69.17
CA ASP A 96 22.59 -19.97 68.51
C ASP A 96 22.91 -19.04 67.31
N ASN A 97 22.12 -17.99 67.12
CA ASN A 97 22.12 -17.07 65.98
C ASN A 97 21.76 -17.72 64.63
N SER A 98 21.24 -18.95 64.61
CA SER A 98 20.59 -19.48 63.43
C SER A 98 19.26 -18.75 63.20
N TYR A 99 18.81 -18.63 61.96
CA TYR A 99 17.51 -18.06 61.58
C TYR A 99 16.99 -18.74 60.32
N ILE A 100 15.70 -18.54 60.02
CA ILE A 100 15.11 -18.94 58.75
C ILE A 100 15.29 -17.82 57.73
N ALA A 101 15.94 -18.13 56.62
CA ALA A 101 16.08 -17.25 55.47
C ALA A 101 15.42 -17.81 54.22
N MET A 102 14.95 -16.94 53.34
CA MET A 102 14.35 -17.33 52.07
C MET A 102 15.44 -17.47 51.01
N HIS A 103 15.59 -18.66 50.45
CA HIS A 103 16.43 -18.88 49.27
C HIS A 103 15.64 -18.48 48.03
N ALA A 104 16.17 -17.55 47.24
CA ALA A 104 15.51 -17.04 46.06
C ALA A 104 16.51 -16.71 44.95
N LEU A 105 16.05 -16.76 43.70
CA LEU A 105 16.68 -15.99 42.63
C LEU A 105 16.41 -14.52 42.92
N SER A 106 17.48 -13.74 43.05
CA SER A 106 17.47 -12.35 43.49
C SER A 106 18.09 -11.44 42.45
N VAL A 107 17.53 -10.24 42.32
CA VAL A 107 18.10 -9.13 41.56
C VAL A 107 18.60 -8.08 42.55
N LEU A 108 19.75 -7.46 42.24
CA LEU A 108 20.43 -6.52 43.15
C LEU A 108 20.71 -7.10 44.53
N PHE A 109 20.88 -8.43 44.63
CA PHE A 109 21.15 -9.18 45.86
C PHE A 109 20.07 -9.12 46.96
N VAL A 110 19.04 -8.29 46.82
CA VAL A 110 18.07 -8.00 47.89
C VAL A 110 16.63 -8.26 47.46
N VAL A 111 16.29 -8.12 46.17
CA VAL A 111 14.91 -8.26 45.69
C VAL A 111 14.65 -9.71 45.26
N PRO A 112 13.78 -10.47 45.96
CA PRO A 112 13.52 -11.87 45.63
C PRO A 112 12.57 -11.99 44.43
N VAL A 113 13.10 -12.36 43.26
CA VAL A 113 12.28 -12.54 42.05
C VAL A 113 11.53 -13.88 42.08
N ILE A 114 12.24 -14.97 42.40
CA ILE A 114 11.67 -16.32 42.43
C ILE A 114 12.08 -17.01 43.74
N PRO A 115 11.19 -17.21 44.71
CA PRO A 115 11.53 -17.93 45.94
C PRO A 115 11.59 -19.42 45.64
N LEU A 116 12.68 -20.03 46.06
CA LEU A 116 12.96 -21.45 45.84
C LEU A 116 12.71 -22.27 47.11
N GLY A 117 12.83 -21.64 48.27
CA GLY A 117 12.51 -22.27 49.55
C GLY A 117 12.84 -21.40 50.74
N ALA A 118 12.64 -21.94 51.94
CA ALA A 118 13.14 -21.38 53.18
C ALA A 118 14.10 -22.39 53.83
N TYR A 119 15.14 -21.91 54.48
CA TYR A 119 16.18 -22.73 55.08
C TYR A 119 16.55 -22.18 56.45
N VAL A 120 16.79 -23.08 57.40
CA VAL A 120 17.42 -22.76 58.68
C VAL A 120 18.91 -22.65 58.43
N VAL A 121 19.46 -21.47 58.70
CA VAL A 121 20.81 -21.09 58.31
C VAL A 121 21.45 -20.23 59.39
N LYS A 122 22.78 -20.18 59.42
CA LYS A 122 23.57 -19.28 60.25
C LYS A 122 24.60 -18.59 59.37
N SER A 123 24.65 -17.27 59.41
CA SER A 123 25.66 -16.51 58.69
C SER A 123 27.03 -16.72 59.35
N THR A 124 28.04 -17.08 58.56
CA THR A 124 29.43 -17.29 59.03
C THR A 124 30.39 -16.22 58.52
N GLY A 125 29.88 -15.20 57.82
CA GLY A 125 30.65 -14.12 57.21
C GLY A 125 29.90 -13.50 56.03
N ASP A 126 30.55 -12.56 55.32
CA ASP A 126 29.97 -11.91 54.15
C ASP A 126 29.64 -12.95 53.07
N ARG A 127 28.33 -13.16 52.88
CA ARG A 127 27.75 -14.11 51.91
C ARG A 127 28.14 -15.58 52.14
N GLN A 128 28.59 -15.94 53.34
CA GLN A 128 28.82 -17.32 53.75
C GLN A 128 27.75 -17.78 54.75
N TRP A 129 27.19 -18.96 54.50
CA TRP A 129 26.03 -19.47 55.22
C TRP A 129 26.25 -20.95 55.55
N GLN A 130 26.11 -21.30 56.83
CA GLN A 130 25.97 -22.69 57.25
C GLN A 130 24.49 -23.05 57.21
N ILE A 131 24.14 -24.13 56.51
CA ILE A 131 22.75 -24.52 56.24
C ILE A 131 22.45 -25.80 57.02
N TYR A 132 21.45 -25.76 57.90
CA TYR A 132 21.13 -26.88 58.79
C TYR A 132 19.97 -27.72 58.26
N ALA A 133 18.89 -27.07 57.82
CA ALA A 133 17.65 -27.74 57.45
C ALA A 133 16.85 -26.92 56.45
N ARG A 134 15.95 -27.57 55.71
CA ARG A 134 14.95 -26.87 54.90
C ARG A 134 13.72 -26.61 55.77
N ALA A 135 13.26 -25.37 55.84
CA ALA A 135 12.05 -24.97 56.54
C ALA A 135 10.87 -24.81 55.58
N PRO A 136 9.61 -24.92 56.04
CA PRO A 136 8.47 -24.55 55.22
C PRO A 136 8.48 -23.04 54.93
N LEU A 137 8.00 -22.64 53.75
CA LEU A 137 7.71 -21.23 53.47
C LEU A 137 6.53 -20.76 54.33
N GLY A 138 6.61 -19.53 54.86
CA GLY A 138 5.44 -18.88 55.48
C GLY A 138 4.31 -18.66 54.47
N LEU A 139 3.11 -18.32 54.94
CA LEU A 139 1.94 -18.13 54.07
C LEU A 139 2.20 -17.12 52.95
N ALA A 140 2.81 -15.97 53.28
CA ALA A 140 3.16 -14.94 52.31
C ALA A 140 4.16 -15.46 51.26
N GLY A 141 5.24 -16.13 51.69
CA GLY A 141 6.23 -16.71 50.76
C GLY A 141 5.63 -17.82 49.88
N TRP A 142 4.72 -18.63 50.44
CA TRP A 142 4.01 -19.64 49.67
C TRP A 142 3.07 -19.01 48.63
N LEU A 143 2.25 -18.03 49.01
CA LEU A 143 1.39 -17.30 48.08
C LEU A 143 2.23 -16.59 47.00
N TYR A 144 3.35 -15.98 47.38
CA TYR A 144 4.28 -15.36 46.44
C TYR A 144 4.81 -16.35 45.40
N THR A 145 5.33 -17.51 45.82
CA THR A 145 5.81 -18.54 44.87
C THR A 145 4.71 -18.99 43.90
N ARG A 146 3.47 -19.12 44.37
CA ARG A 146 2.32 -19.48 43.52
C ARG A 146 1.91 -18.34 42.60
N GLY A 147 1.95 -17.10 43.06
CA GLY A 147 1.70 -15.92 42.24
C GLY A 147 2.73 -15.78 41.11
N VAL A 148 4.02 -15.94 41.41
CA VAL A 148 5.09 -15.94 40.39
C VAL A 148 4.90 -17.06 39.38
N ALA A 149 4.63 -18.29 39.84
CA ALA A 149 4.39 -19.42 38.95
C ALA A 149 3.16 -19.19 38.05
N ALA A 150 2.06 -18.68 38.60
CA ALA A 150 0.86 -18.33 37.84
C ALA A 150 1.14 -17.22 36.82
N SER A 151 1.92 -16.19 37.20
CA SER A 151 2.31 -15.11 36.29
C SER A 151 3.17 -15.60 35.12
N LEU A 152 4.11 -16.52 35.36
CA LEU A 152 4.93 -17.10 34.30
C LEU A 152 4.07 -17.93 33.32
N VAL A 153 3.16 -18.74 33.84
CA VAL A 153 2.21 -19.50 33.01
C VAL A 153 1.33 -18.56 32.19
N ALA A 154 0.80 -17.49 32.80
CA ALA A 154 0.00 -16.49 32.10
C ALA A 154 0.80 -15.79 30.98
N MET A 155 2.06 -15.45 31.23
CA MET A 155 2.95 -14.85 30.22
C MET A 155 3.21 -15.80 29.05
N VAL A 156 3.44 -17.09 29.30
CA VAL A 156 3.62 -18.09 28.24
C VAL A 156 2.35 -18.23 27.40
N ILE A 157 1.18 -18.30 28.05
CA ILE A 157 -0.12 -18.37 27.35
C ILE A 157 -0.35 -17.11 26.52
N ALA A 158 -0.13 -15.92 27.09
CA ALA A 158 -0.28 -14.65 26.38
C ALA A 158 0.68 -14.57 25.18
N GLY A 159 1.93 -15.02 25.33
CA GLY A 159 2.91 -15.10 24.24
C GLY A 159 2.49 -16.07 23.14
N ALA A 160 1.97 -17.25 23.50
CA ALA A 160 1.46 -18.22 22.54
C ALA A 160 0.22 -17.69 21.79
N MET A 161 -0.71 -17.05 22.50
CA MET A 161 -1.88 -16.41 21.88
C MET A 161 -1.47 -15.27 20.95
N HIS A 162 -0.52 -14.42 21.36
CA HIS A 162 -0.02 -13.33 20.53
C HIS A 162 0.71 -13.86 19.28
N SER A 163 1.56 -14.88 19.43
CA SER A 163 2.25 -15.51 18.29
C SER A 163 1.28 -16.20 17.32
N GLN A 164 0.25 -16.87 17.84
CA GLN A 164 -0.79 -17.48 17.01
C GLN A 164 -1.62 -16.42 16.28
N TYR A 165 -1.94 -15.31 16.96
CA TYR A 165 -2.65 -14.19 16.32
C TYR A 165 -1.81 -13.57 15.21
N ALA A 166 -0.53 -13.29 15.47
CA ALA A 166 0.41 -12.74 14.50
C ALA A 166 0.66 -13.67 13.30
N SER A 167 0.66 -15.00 13.49
CA SER A 167 0.83 -15.95 12.39
C SER A 167 -0.41 -16.08 11.49
N GLN A 168 -1.57 -15.66 11.99
CA GLN A 168 -2.85 -15.73 11.29
C GLN A 168 -3.26 -14.40 10.67
N HIS A 169 -2.56 -13.30 10.97
CA HIS A 169 -2.91 -11.97 10.48
C HIS A 169 -1.69 -11.27 9.91
N GLN A 170 -1.94 -10.35 8.99
CA GLN A 170 -0.94 -9.50 8.38
C GLN A 170 -1.48 -8.07 8.35
N GLU A 171 -0.62 -7.12 8.67
CA GLU A 171 -0.94 -5.71 8.54
C GLU A 171 -0.69 -5.25 7.10
N ILE A 172 -1.69 -4.61 6.49
CA ILE A 172 -1.58 -3.98 5.17
C ILE A 172 -1.73 -2.46 5.35
N THR A 173 -0.81 -1.71 4.76
CA THR A 173 -0.94 -0.26 4.62
C THR A 173 -1.64 0.07 3.30
N MET A 174 -2.78 0.73 3.39
CA MET A 174 -3.57 1.16 2.24
C MET A 174 -3.25 2.62 1.93
N LEU A 175 -3.06 2.95 0.66
CA LEU A 175 -2.76 4.31 0.19
C LEU A 175 -3.85 4.76 -0.78
N ASN A 176 -4.42 5.94 -0.52
CA ASN A 176 -5.33 6.61 -1.45
C ASN A 176 -4.61 7.75 -2.17
N GLY A 177 -4.29 7.55 -3.45
CA GLY A 177 -3.68 8.58 -4.30
C GLY A 177 -4.65 9.58 -4.90
N PHE A 178 -5.95 9.44 -4.69
CA PHE A 178 -6.99 10.29 -5.29
C PHE A 178 -7.35 11.49 -4.41
N ASN A 179 -8.04 12.48 -4.99
CA ASN A 179 -8.52 13.69 -4.32
C ASN A 179 -9.86 13.52 -3.58
N GLN A 180 -10.41 12.31 -3.53
CA GLN A 180 -11.68 12.02 -2.85
C GLN A 180 -11.53 10.90 -1.81
N THR A 181 -12.45 10.87 -0.85
CA THR A 181 -12.52 9.80 0.14
C THR A 181 -13.02 8.52 -0.52
N LEU A 182 -12.42 7.38 -0.16
CA LEU A 182 -12.81 6.07 -0.65
C LEU A 182 -13.36 5.22 0.50
N THR A 183 -14.28 4.31 0.17
CA THR A 183 -14.73 3.26 1.07
C THR A 183 -14.01 1.96 0.70
N ILE A 184 -13.29 1.40 1.66
CA ILE A 184 -12.50 0.19 1.50
C ILE A 184 -13.20 -0.98 2.18
N GLU A 185 -13.41 -2.07 1.44
CA GLU A 185 -13.97 -3.32 1.94
C GLU A 185 -12.90 -4.42 1.89
N ALA A 186 -12.57 -5.00 3.04
CA ALA A 186 -11.55 -6.05 3.15
C ALA A 186 -11.89 -7.00 4.30
N ALA A 187 -12.01 -8.31 4.02
CA ALA A 187 -12.31 -9.34 5.02
C ALA A 187 -13.54 -9.02 5.93
N GLY A 188 -14.58 -8.41 5.34
CA GLY A 188 -15.79 -8.00 6.07
C GLY A 188 -15.65 -6.71 6.89
N GLN A 189 -14.47 -6.07 6.88
CA GLN A 189 -14.26 -4.75 7.48
C GLN A 189 -14.49 -3.66 6.43
N THR A 190 -15.09 -2.56 6.85
CA THR A 190 -15.29 -1.37 6.02
C THR A 190 -14.60 -0.16 6.64
N VAL A 191 -13.77 0.51 5.86
CA VAL A 191 -12.94 1.64 6.32
C VAL A 191 -13.06 2.80 5.34
N ALA A 192 -13.31 4.01 5.85
CA ALA A 192 -13.24 5.22 5.03
C ALA A 192 -11.79 5.73 4.99
N LEU A 193 -11.21 5.84 3.80
CA LEU A 193 -9.85 6.30 3.56
C LEU A 193 -9.87 7.66 2.85
N GLY A 194 -9.51 8.73 3.56
CA GLY A 194 -9.55 10.10 3.04
C GLY A 194 -8.62 10.33 1.83
N ALA A 195 -8.86 11.43 1.12
CA ALA A 195 -8.05 11.85 -0.02
C ALA A 195 -6.57 12.03 0.36
N GLY A 196 -5.65 11.43 -0.40
CA GLY A 196 -4.21 11.49 -0.12
C GLY A 196 -3.77 10.82 1.19
N GLN A 197 -4.69 10.15 1.91
CA GLN A 197 -4.41 9.54 3.20
C GLN A 197 -3.90 8.11 3.07
N ARG A 198 -3.34 7.64 4.18
CA ARG A 198 -2.96 6.25 4.39
C ARG A 198 -3.61 5.70 5.64
N GLN A 199 -3.87 4.40 5.66
CA GLN A 199 -4.38 3.71 6.83
C GLN A 199 -3.87 2.27 6.88
N GLN A 200 -3.61 1.78 8.09
CA GLN A 200 -3.24 0.40 8.34
C GLN A 200 -4.46 -0.44 8.70
N LEU A 201 -4.52 -1.66 8.19
CA LEU A 201 -5.56 -2.62 8.48
C LEU A 201 -4.94 -4.00 8.74
N THR A 202 -5.29 -4.61 9.87
CA THR A 202 -4.91 -5.99 10.19
C THR A 202 -5.92 -6.95 9.57
N LEU A 203 -5.47 -7.76 8.63
CA LEU A 203 -6.30 -8.70 7.87
C LEU A 203 -5.87 -10.15 8.14
N PRO A 204 -6.78 -11.13 8.07
CA PRO A 204 -6.40 -12.53 8.20
C PRO A 204 -5.54 -12.98 7.01
N ALA A 205 -4.58 -13.86 7.25
CA ALA A 205 -3.79 -14.49 6.21
C ALA A 205 -4.66 -15.44 5.36
N GLY A 206 -4.35 -15.55 4.07
CA GLY A 206 -5.03 -16.38 3.09
C GLY A 206 -5.56 -15.59 1.88
N LYS A 207 -6.44 -16.22 1.11
CA LYS A 207 -7.05 -15.61 -0.08
C LYS A 207 -8.08 -14.57 0.32
N LEU A 208 -7.84 -13.33 -0.08
CA LEU A 208 -8.68 -12.18 0.22
C LEU A 208 -9.02 -11.43 -1.06
N GLN A 209 -10.20 -10.83 -1.07
CA GLN A 209 -10.59 -9.83 -2.04
C GLN A 209 -10.67 -8.49 -1.33
N LEU A 210 -9.95 -7.52 -1.86
CA LEU A 210 -9.95 -6.14 -1.41
C LEU A 210 -10.67 -5.29 -2.46
N ILE A 211 -11.60 -4.43 -2.02
CA ILE A 211 -12.41 -3.60 -2.91
C ILE A 211 -12.35 -2.15 -2.45
N ALA A 212 -12.05 -1.24 -3.36
CA ALA A 212 -12.13 0.20 -3.12
C ALA A 212 -13.28 0.80 -3.93
N ARG A 213 -14.13 1.59 -3.25
CA ARG A 213 -15.30 2.25 -3.82
C ARG A 213 -15.24 3.75 -3.65
N THR A 214 -15.86 4.46 -4.59
CA THR A 214 -16.20 5.88 -4.41
C THR A 214 -17.35 6.04 -3.42
N ASN A 215 -17.66 7.28 -3.02
CA ASN A 215 -18.84 7.58 -2.21
C ASN A 215 -20.15 7.14 -2.90
N ASP A 216 -20.17 7.15 -4.24
CA ASP A 216 -21.30 6.69 -5.07
C ASP A 216 -21.34 5.17 -5.26
N GLN A 217 -20.55 4.41 -4.46
CA GLN A 217 -20.46 2.95 -4.46
C GLN A 217 -19.87 2.30 -5.74
N GLU A 218 -19.38 3.11 -6.69
CA GLU A 218 -18.69 2.61 -7.89
C GLU A 218 -17.35 1.98 -7.50
N VAL A 219 -17.10 0.74 -7.95
CA VAL A 219 -15.85 0.02 -7.66
C VAL A 219 -14.74 0.53 -8.58
N ILE A 220 -13.75 1.20 -8.00
CA ILE A 220 -12.60 1.74 -8.74
C ILE A 220 -11.37 0.84 -8.68
N ASP A 221 -11.26 0.00 -7.65
CA ASP A 221 -10.20 -0.99 -7.54
C ASP A 221 -10.74 -2.30 -6.96
N ARG A 222 -10.23 -3.40 -7.49
CA ARG A 222 -10.47 -4.75 -6.97
C ARG A 222 -9.16 -5.52 -7.05
N LEU A 223 -8.75 -6.06 -5.93
CA LEU A 223 -7.49 -6.76 -5.79
C LEU A 223 -7.72 -8.10 -5.09
N ASP A 224 -7.52 -9.19 -5.82
CA ASP A 224 -7.52 -10.55 -5.27
C ASP A 224 -6.07 -10.91 -4.89
N ILE A 225 -5.81 -11.15 -3.61
CA ILE A 225 -4.46 -11.47 -3.08
C ILE A 225 -4.49 -12.74 -2.24
N ASP A 226 -3.35 -13.43 -2.19
CA ASP A 226 -3.08 -14.50 -1.22
C ASP A 226 -2.11 -13.96 -0.17
N LEU A 227 -2.67 -13.38 0.90
CA LEU A 227 -1.92 -12.67 1.91
C LEU A 227 -1.22 -13.65 2.85
N LYS A 228 0.11 -13.64 2.87
CA LYS A 228 0.88 -14.48 3.79
C LYS A 228 1.21 -13.68 5.05
N SER A 229 1.11 -14.32 6.21
CA SER A 229 1.69 -13.76 7.43
C SER A 229 3.21 -13.69 7.25
N SER A 230 3.76 -12.49 7.36
CA SER A 230 5.18 -12.21 7.22
C SER A 230 5.57 -10.98 8.04
N ASP A 231 6.86 -10.73 8.17
CA ASP A 231 7.42 -9.49 8.71
C ASP A 231 7.56 -8.38 7.66
N LYS A 232 7.11 -8.63 6.42
CA LYS A 232 7.19 -7.66 5.32
C LYS A 232 6.15 -6.56 5.48
N LEU A 233 6.51 -5.37 5.03
CA LEU A 233 5.56 -4.28 4.86
C LEU A 233 4.73 -4.52 3.60
N SER A 234 3.47 -4.89 3.78
CA SER A 234 2.50 -5.06 2.69
C SER A 234 1.77 -3.76 2.41
N ILE A 235 1.70 -3.36 1.14
CA ILE A 235 1.08 -2.10 0.72
C ILE A 235 0.09 -2.36 -0.40
N TRP A 236 -1.12 -1.84 -0.21
CA TRP A 236 -2.11 -1.69 -1.28
C TRP A 236 -2.23 -0.21 -1.66
N ASN A 237 -1.62 0.14 -2.78
CA ASN A 237 -1.74 1.44 -3.42
C ASN A 237 -2.94 1.39 -4.36
N ILE A 238 -4.06 2.00 -3.97
CA ILE A 238 -5.35 1.83 -4.64
C ILE A 238 -5.23 2.27 -6.10
N SER A 239 -5.50 1.33 -7.01
CA SER A 239 -5.33 1.46 -8.47
C SER A 239 -3.93 1.92 -8.91
N GLY A 240 -2.92 1.85 -8.05
CA GLY A 240 -1.57 2.36 -8.31
C GLY A 240 -1.45 3.89 -8.31
N ALA A 241 -2.42 4.60 -7.71
CA ALA A 241 -2.58 6.04 -7.84
C ALA A 241 -1.64 6.89 -6.98
N ALA A 242 -1.15 6.40 -5.85
CA ALA A 242 -0.27 7.16 -4.97
C ALA A 242 1.19 7.13 -5.46
N PRO A 243 1.91 8.28 -5.47
CA PRO A 243 3.32 8.35 -5.83
C PRO A 243 4.21 7.85 -4.69
N LEU A 244 4.15 6.53 -4.47
CA LEU A 244 4.98 5.81 -3.50
C LEU A 244 6.43 5.79 -3.99
N VAL A 245 7.34 6.19 -3.12
CA VAL A 245 8.77 6.21 -3.40
C VAL A 245 9.56 5.44 -2.37
N LYS A 246 10.54 4.69 -2.83
CA LYS A 246 11.57 4.08 -2.00
C LYS A 246 12.87 4.84 -2.20
N ASN A 247 13.38 5.42 -1.12
CA ASN A 247 14.65 6.14 -1.09
C ASN A 247 15.68 5.31 -0.32
N THR A 248 16.90 5.22 -0.85
CA THR A 248 18.04 4.67 -0.10
C THR A 248 18.89 5.80 0.45
N HIS A 249 19.01 5.88 1.78
CA HIS A 249 19.84 6.87 2.47
C HIS A 249 21.12 6.22 2.97
N THR A 250 22.26 6.74 2.55
CA THR A 250 23.56 6.23 3.00
C THR A 250 24.19 7.20 4.00
N TYR A 251 24.36 6.75 5.23
CA TYR A 251 25.09 7.47 6.27
C TYR A 251 26.57 7.12 6.18
N TYR A 252 27.42 8.12 6.35
CA TYR A 252 28.87 7.95 6.38
C TYR A 252 29.42 8.42 7.71
N LYS A 253 30.39 7.69 8.25
CA LYS A 253 31.11 8.08 9.47
C LYS A 253 31.94 9.35 9.24
N VAL A 254 32.49 9.50 8.04
CA VAL A 254 33.18 10.69 7.55
C VAL A 254 32.54 11.07 6.23
N LYS A 255 31.96 12.27 6.14
CA LYS A 255 31.30 12.72 4.91
C LYS A 255 32.30 12.71 3.75
N PRO A 256 32.00 12.03 2.62
CA PRO A 256 32.88 12.08 1.45
C PRO A 256 32.97 13.52 0.92
N VAL A 257 34.15 13.91 0.43
CA VAL A 257 34.49 15.29 0.00
C VAL A 257 33.65 15.76 -1.19
N GLN A 258 33.15 14.82 -2.00
CA GLN A 258 32.31 15.10 -3.15
C GLN A 258 31.33 13.95 -3.32
N THR A 259 30.09 14.11 -2.84
CA THR A 259 28.90 13.69 -3.59
C THR A 259 27.63 14.08 -2.86
N GLU A 260 26.89 15.05 -3.39
CA GLU A 260 25.43 14.94 -3.41
C GLU A 260 25.10 13.85 -4.43
N MET A 261 25.29 12.57 -4.07
CA MET A 261 24.65 11.51 -4.84
C MET A 261 23.16 11.71 -4.62
N ALA A 262 22.43 12.09 -5.67
CA ALA A 262 20.98 12.05 -5.67
C ALA A 262 20.57 10.67 -5.13
N ALA A 263 19.78 10.65 -4.05
CA ALA A 263 19.32 9.40 -3.47
C ALA A 263 18.72 8.54 -4.58
N ASN A 264 19.12 7.27 -4.66
CA ASN A 264 18.53 6.37 -5.64
C ASN A 264 17.06 6.22 -5.26
N GLN A 265 16.19 6.88 -6.03
CA GLN A 265 14.76 6.95 -5.79
C GLN A 265 14.06 6.06 -6.78
N VAL A 266 13.32 5.08 -6.26
CA VAL A 266 12.48 4.20 -7.06
C VAL A 266 11.02 4.60 -6.82
N VAL A 267 10.32 4.98 -7.88
CA VAL A 267 8.90 5.38 -7.83
C VAL A 267 8.03 4.21 -8.29
N TYR A 268 6.97 3.91 -7.53
CA TYR A 268 6.08 2.76 -7.74
C TYR A 268 4.68 3.17 -8.23
N CYS A 269 4.62 4.13 -9.14
CA CYS A 269 3.36 4.50 -9.81
C CYS A 269 2.80 3.33 -10.63
N GLY A 270 1.47 3.17 -10.62
CA GLY A 270 0.79 2.09 -11.35
C GLY A 270 0.88 0.71 -10.69
N LYS A 271 1.64 0.55 -9.60
CA LYS A 271 1.72 -0.71 -8.84
C LYS A 271 0.65 -0.75 -7.77
N GLN A 272 -0.30 -1.68 -7.89
CA GLN A 272 -1.41 -1.85 -6.93
C GLN A 272 -0.98 -2.49 -5.62
N PHE A 273 -0.25 -3.61 -5.67
CA PHE A 273 0.18 -4.33 -4.47
C PHE A 273 1.67 -4.56 -4.46
N MET A 274 2.29 -4.32 -3.30
CA MET A 274 3.74 -4.42 -3.12
C MET A 274 4.04 -4.95 -1.72
N GLU A 275 5.11 -5.74 -1.61
CA GLU A 275 5.68 -6.17 -0.35
C GLU A 275 7.13 -5.70 -0.28
N PHE A 276 7.52 -5.14 0.85
CA PHE A 276 8.87 -4.66 1.08
C PHE A 276 9.50 -5.36 2.28
N GLU A 277 10.74 -5.81 2.11
CA GLU A 277 11.57 -6.37 3.18
C GLU A 277 12.43 -5.26 3.77
N ASN A 278 12.66 -5.30 5.09
CA ASN A 278 13.67 -4.48 5.77
C ASN A 278 13.54 -2.95 5.57
N ILE A 279 12.34 -2.40 5.44
CA ILE A 279 12.15 -0.93 5.42
C ILE A 279 12.32 -0.38 6.83
N GLU A 280 13.44 0.29 7.12
CA GLU A 280 13.69 0.83 8.46
C GLU A 280 12.83 2.05 8.78
N TYR A 281 12.46 2.85 7.77
CA TYR A 281 11.68 4.07 7.95
C TYR A 281 10.42 4.08 7.07
N PRO A 282 9.38 3.31 7.45
CA PRO A 282 8.13 3.27 6.71
C PRO A 282 7.32 4.54 6.98
N PHE A 283 7.31 5.44 6.01
CA PHE A 283 6.56 6.69 5.99
C PHE A 283 6.89 7.68 7.11
N THR A 284 8.14 7.62 7.57
CA THR A 284 8.75 8.53 8.54
C THR A 284 10.03 9.07 7.94
N GLU A 285 10.37 10.32 8.22
CA GLU A 285 11.66 10.87 7.81
C GLU A 285 12.78 10.16 8.59
N PRO A 286 13.82 9.64 7.91
CA PRO A 286 14.94 9.03 8.60
C PRO A 286 15.72 10.11 9.35
N PRO A 287 16.35 9.79 10.50
CA PRO A 287 17.06 10.78 11.29
C PRO A 287 18.25 11.35 10.50
N GLN A 288 18.62 12.60 10.76
CA GLN A 288 19.75 13.23 10.06
C GLN A 288 21.11 12.55 10.32
N SER A 289 21.20 11.75 11.39
CA SER A 289 22.39 10.97 11.74
C SER A 289 22.00 9.70 12.48
N ILE A 290 22.79 8.63 12.32
CA ILE A 290 22.64 7.37 13.05
C ILE A 290 23.94 6.97 13.76
N GLN A 291 23.82 6.24 14.87
CA GLN A 291 24.98 5.64 15.50
C GLN A 291 25.49 4.48 14.64
N MET A 292 26.79 4.50 14.34
CA MET A 292 27.47 3.49 13.55
C MET A 292 28.43 2.68 14.42
N SER A 293 28.61 1.40 14.11
CA SER A 293 29.61 0.59 14.78
C SER A 293 31.01 1.13 14.51
N LYS A 294 31.98 0.87 15.41
CA LYS A 294 33.34 1.41 15.28
C LYS A 294 34.01 1.09 13.92
N HIS A 295 33.64 -0.05 13.33
CA HIS A 295 34.19 -0.59 12.09
C HIS A 295 33.34 -0.30 10.84
N ALA A 296 32.14 0.27 10.97
CA ALA A 296 31.33 0.62 9.80
C ALA A 296 31.75 1.98 9.24
N GLU A 297 32.10 2.02 7.95
CA GLU A 297 32.41 3.27 7.23
C GLU A 297 31.15 3.94 6.68
N SER A 298 30.20 3.13 6.23
CA SER A 298 28.86 3.55 5.80
C SER A 298 27.78 2.60 6.31
N LYS A 299 26.54 3.09 6.36
CA LYS A 299 25.34 2.27 6.58
C LYS A 299 24.21 2.84 5.72
N SER A 300 23.68 2.00 4.85
CA SER A 300 22.47 2.31 4.09
C SER A 300 21.23 1.93 4.89
N VAL A 301 20.19 2.73 4.75
CA VAL A 301 18.84 2.43 5.24
C VAL A 301 17.85 2.72 4.12
N GLU A 302 16.74 2.00 4.10
CA GLU A 302 15.64 2.21 3.18
C GLU A 302 14.52 3.00 3.87
N GLN A 303 14.06 4.03 3.18
CA GLN A 303 12.88 4.80 3.54
C GLN A 303 11.82 4.57 2.49
N LEU A 304 10.59 4.37 2.94
CA LEU A 304 9.44 4.40 2.06
C LEU A 304 8.59 5.62 2.38
N ASP A 305 8.14 6.38 1.38
CA ASP A 305 7.29 7.55 1.61
C ASP A 305 6.33 7.78 0.44
N VAL A 306 5.33 8.63 0.64
CA VAL A 306 4.43 9.09 -0.42
C VAL A 306 4.74 10.55 -0.73
N ILE A 307 5.08 10.86 -1.99
CA ILE A 307 5.35 12.24 -2.39
C ILE A 307 4.09 13.08 -2.15
N ARG A 308 4.22 14.12 -1.32
CA ARG A 308 3.17 15.12 -1.13
C ARG A 308 3.13 16.05 -2.33
N VAL A 309 2.07 15.95 -3.11
CA VAL A 309 1.83 16.87 -4.23
C VAL A 309 1.21 18.15 -3.64
N GLN A 310 1.85 19.30 -3.84
CA GLN A 310 1.36 20.58 -3.32
C GLN A 310 0.03 21.00 -3.98
N GLU A 311 -0.17 20.62 -5.24
CA GLU A 311 -1.36 20.92 -6.03
C GLU A 311 -1.77 19.70 -6.86
N GLY A 312 -3.04 19.30 -6.74
CA GLY A 312 -3.61 18.15 -7.45
C GLY A 312 -3.61 16.85 -6.65
N ASP A 313 -4.09 15.77 -7.27
CA ASP A 313 -4.05 14.44 -6.68
C ASP A 313 -2.75 13.69 -7.02
N GLY A 314 -2.46 12.66 -6.22
CA GLY A 314 -1.32 11.77 -6.44
C GLY A 314 -1.40 11.01 -7.78
N ALA A 315 -2.63 10.71 -8.24
CA ALA A 315 -2.86 9.97 -9.48
C ALA A 315 -2.30 10.71 -10.69
N HIS A 316 -2.55 12.02 -10.82
CA HIS A 316 -2.02 12.87 -11.88
C HIS A 316 -0.50 13.02 -11.79
N ALA A 317 0.07 13.08 -10.59
CA ALA A 317 1.53 13.06 -10.42
C ALA A 317 2.12 11.74 -10.94
N CYS A 318 1.48 10.61 -10.63
CA CYS A 318 1.88 9.31 -11.14
C CYS A 318 1.73 9.16 -12.66
N ILE A 319 0.64 9.68 -13.24
CA ILE A 319 0.45 9.69 -14.69
C ILE A 319 1.58 10.50 -15.35
N ARG A 320 1.84 11.73 -14.91
CA ARG A 320 2.93 12.55 -15.46
C ARG A 320 4.29 11.86 -15.34
N TYR A 321 4.59 11.26 -14.19
CA TYR A 321 5.82 10.50 -13.99
C TYR A 321 5.90 9.31 -14.97
N ALA A 322 4.82 8.55 -15.13
CA ALA A 322 4.80 7.37 -15.97
C ALA A 322 5.06 7.73 -17.45
N TYR A 323 4.42 8.78 -17.96
CA TYR A 323 4.65 9.31 -19.32
C TYR A 323 6.05 9.89 -19.52
N GLY A 324 6.60 10.56 -18.50
CA GLY A 324 7.98 11.06 -18.56
C GLY A 324 9.04 9.95 -18.58
N ASN A 325 8.68 8.72 -18.19
CA ASN A 325 9.60 7.59 -18.04
C ASN A 325 9.23 6.37 -18.92
N GLY A 326 8.31 6.52 -19.89
CA GLY A 326 7.93 5.42 -20.80
C GLY A 326 7.28 4.22 -20.11
N SER A 327 6.55 4.47 -19.02
CA SER A 327 5.90 3.46 -18.19
C SER A 327 4.39 3.62 -18.12
N GLU A 328 3.79 4.25 -19.14
CA GLU A 328 2.37 4.61 -19.21
C GLU A 328 1.46 3.40 -19.06
N GLN A 329 1.86 2.24 -19.60
CA GLN A 329 1.10 0.98 -19.49
C GLN A 329 0.82 0.55 -18.04
N SER A 330 1.66 0.96 -17.08
CA SER A 330 1.42 0.67 -15.66
C SER A 330 0.23 1.45 -15.07
N MET A 331 -0.22 2.51 -15.75
CA MET A 331 -1.26 3.41 -15.26
C MET A 331 -2.68 3.05 -15.71
N ILE A 332 -2.87 1.92 -16.42
CA ILE A 332 -4.20 1.52 -16.93
C ILE A 332 -5.23 1.45 -15.80
N SER A 333 -4.91 0.78 -14.69
CA SER A 333 -5.82 0.66 -13.54
C SER A 333 -6.14 2.02 -12.92
N THR A 334 -5.15 2.94 -12.87
CA THR A 334 -5.36 4.30 -12.36
C THR A 334 -6.27 5.11 -13.28
N LEU A 335 -6.04 5.05 -14.59
CA LEU A 335 -6.84 5.78 -15.59
C LEU A 335 -8.27 5.23 -15.69
N GLU A 336 -8.46 3.91 -15.57
CA GLU A 336 -9.80 3.33 -15.46
C GLU A 336 -10.51 3.81 -14.19
N ALA A 337 -9.81 3.89 -13.06
CA ALA A 337 -10.37 4.44 -11.83
C ALA A 337 -10.79 5.92 -11.99
N ILE A 338 -9.95 6.75 -12.62
CA ILE A 338 -10.27 8.16 -12.96
C ILE A 338 -11.51 8.23 -13.85
N ALA A 339 -11.55 7.45 -14.94
CA ALA A 339 -12.70 7.39 -15.82
C ALA A 339 -13.97 6.99 -15.06
N LYS A 340 -13.92 5.98 -14.16
CA LYS A 340 -15.08 5.61 -13.34
C LYS A 340 -15.53 6.73 -12.40
N MET A 341 -14.58 7.41 -11.73
CA MET A 341 -14.89 8.53 -10.83
C MET A 341 -15.52 9.72 -11.57
N SER A 342 -15.13 9.97 -12.82
CA SER A 342 -15.72 10.99 -13.67
C SER A 342 -16.95 10.52 -14.47
N GLN A 343 -17.52 9.37 -14.10
CA GLN A 343 -18.67 8.77 -14.78
C GLN A 343 -18.44 8.55 -16.28
N TRP A 344 -17.21 8.19 -16.64
CA TRP A 344 -16.73 7.98 -18.00
C TRP A 344 -16.80 9.24 -18.85
N ALA A 345 -16.49 10.40 -18.27
CA ALA A 345 -16.29 11.63 -19.03
C ALA A 345 -15.35 11.37 -20.21
N GLU A 346 -15.68 11.94 -21.38
CA GLU A 346 -15.03 11.57 -22.64
C GLU A 346 -13.50 11.65 -22.57
N SER A 347 -12.93 12.74 -22.05
CA SER A 347 -11.48 12.93 -21.94
C SER A 347 -10.77 11.82 -21.14
N ASP A 348 -11.39 11.40 -20.04
CA ASP A 348 -10.80 10.43 -19.11
C ASP A 348 -10.95 9.02 -19.66
N ALA A 349 -12.12 8.71 -20.25
CA ALA A 349 -12.35 7.46 -20.96
C ALA A 349 -11.35 7.29 -22.11
N LEU A 350 -11.12 8.33 -22.91
CA LEU A 350 -10.15 8.32 -24.00
C LEU A 350 -8.72 8.10 -23.49
N SER A 351 -8.33 8.79 -22.43
CA SER A 351 -7.01 8.58 -21.80
C SER A 351 -6.81 7.12 -21.40
N ALA A 352 -7.80 6.52 -20.71
CA ALA A 352 -7.75 5.12 -20.32
C ALA A 352 -7.68 4.16 -21.53
N ILE A 353 -8.51 4.37 -22.55
CA ILE A 353 -8.57 3.54 -23.76
C ILE A 353 -7.25 3.61 -24.54
N TYR A 354 -6.70 4.80 -24.74
CA TYR A 354 -5.45 4.96 -25.49
C TYR A 354 -4.25 4.35 -24.75
N THR A 355 -4.16 4.52 -23.43
CA THR A 355 -3.11 3.87 -22.64
C THR A 355 -3.26 2.35 -22.64
N ALA A 356 -4.49 1.83 -22.54
CA ALA A 356 -4.74 0.41 -22.67
C ALA A 356 -4.34 -0.14 -24.04
N ARG A 357 -4.55 0.63 -25.12
CA ARG A 357 -4.15 0.24 -26.48
C ARG A 357 -2.64 0.04 -26.63
N ILE A 358 -1.82 0.83 -25.92
CA ILE A 358 -0.36 0.65 -25.88
C ILE A 358 0.00 -0.73 -25.29
N SER A 359 -0.74 -1.19 -24.28
CA SER A 359 -0.52 -2.48 -23.64
C SER A 359 -1.10 -3.65 -24.46
N SER A 360 -2.39 -3.59 -24.81
CA SER A 360 -3.02 -4.61 -25.66
C SER A 360 -4.31 -4.10 -26.30
N LEU A 361 -4.58 -4.56 -27.53
CA LEU A 361 -5.82 -4.26 -28.25
C LEU A 361 -7.06 -4.79 -27.51
N SER A 362 -6.98 -5.97 -26.90
CA SER A 362 -8.08 -6.56 -26.14
C SER A 362 -8.48 -5.71 -24.94
N GLU A 363 -7.52 -5.14 -24.23
CA GLU A 363 -7.79 -4.29 -23.07
C GLU A 363 -8.40 -2.95 -23.49
N ALA A 364 -7.93 -2.36 -24.59
CA ALA A 364 -8.54 -1.17 -25.17
C ALA A 364 -10.00 -1.42 -25.58
N ILE A 365 -10.31 -2.56 -26.19
CA ILE A 365 -11.69 -2.95 -26.55
C ILE A 365 -12.55 -3.14 -25.30
N ARG A 366 -12.01 -3.76 -24.23
CA ARG A 366 -12.72 -3.93 -22.95
C ARG A 366 -13.12 -2.57 -22.38
N LEU A 367 -12.17 -1.65 -22.24
CA LEU A 367 -12.42 -0.32 -21.70
C LEU A 367 -13.34 0.51 -22.59
N SER A 368 -13.14 0.46 -23.91
CA SER A 368 -13.99 1.18 -24.87
C SER A 368 -15.44 0.68 -24.85
N SER A 369 -15.65 -0.63 -24.73
CA SER A 369 -16.98 -1.22 -24.58
C SER A 369 -17.66 -0.77 -23.28
N LEU A 370 -16.90 -0.73 -22.18
CA LEU A 370 -17.42 -0.27 -20.88
C LEU A 370 -17.77 1.23 -20.92
N ALA A 371 -16.90 2.06 -21.52
CA ALA A 371 -17.15 3.47 -21.72
C ALA A 371 -18.42 3.72 -22.55
N HIS A 372 -18.57 3.00 -23.67
CA HIS A 372 -19.77 3.08 -24.52
C HIS A 372 -21.05 2.66 -23.78
N GLN A 373 -20.98 1.60 -22.96
CA GLN A 373 -22.13 1.17 -22.14
C GLN A 373 -22.55 2.25 -21.13
N LYS A 374 -21.58 2.96 -20.54
CA LYS A 374 -21.81 3.98 -19.52
C LYS A 374 -22.20 5.33 -20.13
N GLN A 375 -21.81 5.59 -21.37
CA GLN A 375 -22.11 6.81 -22.13
C GLN A 375 -22.78 6.45 -23.48
N PRO A 376 -23.99 5.86 -23.46
CA PRO A 376 -24.70 5.51 -24.68
C PRO A 376 -25.00 6.78 -25.49
N GLY A 377 -24.79 6.73 -26.81
CA GLY A 377 -24.96 7.88 -27.70
C GLY A 377 -23.75 8.82 -27.77
N ASN A 378 -22.68 8.58 -26.99
CA ASN A 378 -21.41 9.27 -27.26
C ASN A 378 -20.79 8.72 -28.56
N LEU A 379 -20.97 9.47 -29.64
CA LEU A 379 -20.53 9.09 -30.97
C LEU A 379 -19.01 8.86 -31.06
N ARG A 380 -18.20 9.63 -30.32
CA ARG A 380 -16.74 9.52 -30.38
C ARG A 380 -16.26 8.21 -29.75
N LEU A 381 -16.81 7.84 -28.59
CA LEU A 381 -16.51 6.56 -27.94
C LEU A 381 -16.95 5.39 -28.81
N GLU A 382 -18.13 5.47 -29.45
CA GLU A 382 -18.61 4.41 -30.34
C GLU A 382 -17.74 4.26 -31.60
N ARG A 383 -17.26 5.37 -32.18
CA ARG A 383 -16.29 5.33 -33.29
C ARG A 383 -14.96 4.70 -32.89
N ILE A 384 -14.45 4.99 -31.70
CA ILE A 384 -13.21 4.38 -31.21
C ILE A 384 -13.40 2.88 -30.98
N LEU A 385 -14.54 2.46 -30.45
CA LEU A 385 -14.87 1.04 -30.37
C LEU A 385 -14.92 0.37 -31.75
N GLN A 386 -15.50 1.04 -32.75
CA GLN A 386 -15.49 0.56 -34.14
C GLN A 386 -14.05 0.39 -34.65
N ASP A 387 -13.21 1.40 -34.50
CA ASP A 387 -11.82 1.36 -34.97
C ASP A 387 -11.03 0.24 -34.29
N LEU A 388 -11.17 0.07 -32.98
CA LEU A 388 -10.49 -0.99 -32.23
C LEU A 388 -10.94 -2.40 -32.63
N ARG A 389 -12.24 -2.68 -32.80
CA ARG A 389 -12.63 -4.04 -33.26
C ARG A 389 -12.35 -4.25 -34.76
N ASN A 390 -12.27 -3.19 -35.58
CA ASN A 390 -11.76 -3.30 -36.96
C ASN A 390 -10.28 -3.74 -36.95
N GLU A 391 -9.45 -3.14 -36.09
CA GLU A 391 -8.05 -3.58 -35.88
C GLU A 391 -7.96 -5.04 -35.41
N GLN A 392 -8.98 -5.54 -34.69
CA GLN A 392 -9.08 -6.94 -34.30
C GLN A 392 -9.59 -7.87 -35.42
N GLY A 393 -9.98 -7.32 -36.58
CA GLY A 393 -10.53 -8.08 -37.70
C GLY A 393 -12.04 -8.34 -37.64
N ALA A 394 -12.77 -7.72 -36.71
CA ALA A 394 -14.21 -7.93 -36.50
C ALA A 394 -15.12 -7.15 -37.48
N ASN A 395 -14.61 -6.78 -38.65
CA ASN A 395 -15.30 -5.90 -39.61
C ASN A 395 -16.66 -6.43 -40.07
N ARG A 396 -16.74 -7.72 -40.37
CA ARG A 396 -17.99 -8.33 -40.87
C ARG A 396 -19.10 -8.29 -39.82
N GLU A 397 -18.74 -8.56 -38.58
CA GLU A 397 -19.65 -8.55 -37.43
C GLU A 397 -20.15 -7.13 -37.16
N GLN A 398 -19.23 -6.15 -37.13
CA GLN A 398 -19.58 -4.75 -37.00
C GLN A 398 -20.51 -4.28 -38.13
N LEU A 399 -20.18 -4.59 -39.38
CA LEU A 399 -21.00 -4.16 -40.52
C LEU A 399 -22.43 -4.70 -40.42
N SER A 400 -22.60 -5.95 -39.97
CA SER A 400 -23.91 -6.55 -39.70
C SER A 400 -24.64 -5.84 -38.55
N GLU A 401 -23.96 -5.65 -37.42
CA GLU A 401 -24.51 -5.03 -36.21
C GLU A 401 -24.97 -3.59 -36.48
N TYR A 402 -24.08 -2.74 -37.01
CA TYR A 402 -24.39 -1.34 -37.30
C TYR A 402 -25.37 -1.20 -38.47
N GLY A 403 -25.34 -2.12 -39.44
CA GLY A 403 -26.34 -2.17 -40.50
C GLY A 403 -27.75 -2.47 -39.96
N ALA A 404 -27.87 -3.34 -38.97
CA ALA A 404 -29.14 -3.58 -38.29
C ALA A 404 -29.60 -2.36 -37.48
N LYS A 405 -28.69 -1.72 -36.71
CA LYS A 405 -28.99 -0.48 -35.96
C LYS A 405 -29.49 0.63 -36.88
N ALA A 406 -28.79 0.89 -37.99
CA ALA A 406 -29.18 1.89 -38.98
C ALA A 406 -30.54 1.58 -39.63
N LYS A 407 -30.86 0.31 -39.91
CA LYS A 407 -32.19 -0.07 -40.44
C LYS A 407 -33.32 0.18 -39.45
N VAL A 408 -33.08 -0.05 -38.16
CA VAL A 408 -34.09 0.18 -37.11
C VAL A 408 -34.32 1.67 -36.89
N SER A 409 -33.30 2.51 -37.10
CA SER A 409 -33.35 3.96 -36.86
C SER A 409 -32.96 4.76 -38.11
N PRO A 410 -33.80 4.77 -39.17
CA PRO A 410 -33.48 5.45 -40.43
C PRO A 410 -33.25 6.96 -40.28
N ASP A 411 -33.97 7.59 -39.34
CA ASP A 411 -33.93 9.04 -39.12
C ASP A 411 -32.85 9.48 -38.10
N ASN A 412 -32.10 8.54 -37.52
CA ASN A 412 -31.03 8.84 -36.59
C ASN A 412 -29.69 9.01 -37.35
N PRO A 413 -29.16 10.25 -37.48
CA PRO A 413 -27.95 10.50 -38.25
C PRO A 413 -26.71 9.79 -37.69
N ASP A 414 -26.59 9.61 -36.38
CA ASP A 414 -25.46 8.90 -35.76
C ASP A 414 -25.48 7.42 -36.12
N ALA A 415 -26.65 6.77 -36.06
CA ALA A 415 -26.79 5.37 -36.44
C ALA A 415 -26.45 5.15 -37.92
N GLN A 416 -26.93 6.04 -38.79
CA GLN A 416 -26.60 6.00 -40.22
C GLN A 416 -25.11 6.22 -40.46
N TYR A 417 -24.52 7.23 -39.81
CA TYR A 417 -23.11 7.58 -39.90
C TYR A 417 -22.20 6.43 -39.45
N LEU A 418 -22.48 5.83 -38.28
CA LEU A 418 -21.71 4.72 -37.73
C LEU A 418 -21.70 3.52 -38.68
N TYR A 419 -22.82 3.20 -39.33
CA TYR A 419 -22.86 2.18 -40.38
C TYR A 419 -22.05 2.56 -41.62
N ALA A 420 -22.30 3.75 -42.18
CA ALA A 420 -21.62 4.21 -43.40
C ALA A 420 -20.10 4.37 -43.20
N SER A 421 -19.66 4.68 -41.97
CA SER A 421 -18.24 4.79 -41.63
C SER A 421 -17.46 3.48 -41.81
N LEU A 422 -18.13 2.32 -41.71
CA LEU A 422 -17.54 0.99 -41.91
C LEU A 422 -17.44 0.60 -43.39
N LEU A 423 -18.13 1.31 -44.29
CA LEU A 423 -18.08 1.05 -45.73
C LEU A 423 -16.77 1.58 -46.32
N GLN A 424 -16.14 0.78 -47.17
CA GLN A 424 -14.83 1.08 -47.77
C GLN A 424 -14.96 1.59 -49.21
N GLY A 425 -13.92 2.31 -49.65
CA GLY A 425 -13.79 2.81 -51.02
C GLY A 425 -14.95 3.66 -51.50
N LYS A 426 -15.23 3.57 -52.82
CA LYS A 426 -16.29 4.35 -53.49
C LYS A 426 -17.68 4.09 -52.93
N THR A 427 -17.95 2.88 -52.44
CA THR A 427 -19.23 2.55 -51.80
C THR A 427 -19.45 3.40 -50.56
N GLY A 428 -18.43 3.54 -49.69
CA GLY A 428 -18.53 4.38 -48.51
C GLY A 428 -18.60 5.87 -48.83
N LEU A 429 -17.90 6.34 -49.87
CA LEU A 429 -18.04 7.73 -50.35
C LEU A 429 -19.48 8.01 -50.81
N THR A 430 -20.04 7.13 -51.65
CA THR A 430 -21.41 7.29 -52.19
C THR A 430 -22.45 7.30 -51.08
N GLU A 431 -22.34 6.39 -50.10
CA GLU A 431 -23.26 6.36 -48.96
C GLU A 431 -23.11 7.62 -48.10
N MET A 432 -21.89 8.10 -47.85
CA MET A 432 -21.69 9.32 -47.06
C MET A 432 -22.23 10.57 -47.77
N GLN A 433 -22.11 10.66 -49.10
CA GLN A 433 -22.73 11.73 -49.90
C GLN A 433 -24.26 11.72 -49.78
N LYS A 434 -24.87 10.53 -49.87
CA LYS A 434 -26.30 10.35 -49.66
C LYS A 434 -26.72 10.77 -48.25
N LEU A 435 -25.97 10.35 -47.23
CA LEU A 435 -26.25 10.75 -45.84
C LEU A 435 -26.09 12.25 -45.63
N HIS A 436 -25.09 12.90 -46.24
CA HIS A 436 -24.96 14.34 -46.16
C HIS A 436 -26.16 15.06 -46.80
N GLY A 437 -26.72 14.54 -47.90
CA GLY A 437 -27.95 15.07 -48.49
C GLY A 437 -29.17 14.97 -47.56
N LEU A 438 -29.23 13.92 -46.72
CA LEU A 438 -30.30 13.72 -45.73
C LEU A 438 -30.07 14.54 -44.45
N PHE A 439 -28.81 14.67 -44.02
CA PHE A 439 -28.39 15.29 -42.77
C PHE A 439 -27.30 16.34 -43.02
N PRO A 440 -27.62 17.46 -43.70
CA PRO A 440 -26.61 18.41 -44.20
C PRO A 440 -25.82 19.12 -43.09
N ASP A 441 -26.40 19.24 -41.90
CA ASP A 441 -25.79 19.95 -40.78
C ASP A 441 -25.09 19.02 -39.76
N HIS A 442 -25.08 17.71 -40.02
CA HIS A 442 -24.47 16.75 -39.11
C HIS A 442 -22.94 16.71 -39.26
N THR A 443 -22.22 17.29 -38.31
CA THR A 443 -20.77 17.54 -38.42
C THR A 443 -19.94 16.28 -38.59
N ALA A 444 -20.30 15.16 -37.96
CA ALA A 444 -19.55 13.90 -38.10
C ALA A 444 -19.68 13.28 -39.49
N ILE A 445 -20.87 13.39 -40.11
CA ILE A 445 -21.11 12.94 -41.49
C ILE A 445 -20.29 13.81 -42.44
N LEU A 446 -20.39 15.13 -42.27
CA LEU A 446 -19.68 16.09 -43.11
C LEU A 446 -18.16 15.92 -43.01
N ARG A 447 -17.62 15.76 -41.80
CA ARG A 447 -16.19 15.50 -41.58
C ARG A 447 -15.72 14.22 -42.26
N SER A 448 -16.50 13.13 -42.14
CA SER A 448 -16.14 11.87 -42.80
C SER A 448 -16.27 11.95 -44.32
N LEU A 449 -17.25 12.70 -44.83
CA LEU A 449 -17.38 12.97 -46.26
C LEU A 449 -16.16 13.70 -46.81
N ILE A 450 -15.73 14.80 -46.15
CA ILE A 450 -14.55 15.57 -46.55
C ILE A 450 -13.30 14.68 -46.60
N TRP A 451 -13.07 13.87 -45.55
CA TRP A 451 -11.93 12.95 -45.55
C TRP A 451 -12.01 11.92 -46.68
N ARG A 452 -13.20 11.41 -47.00
CA ARG A 452 -13.42 10.47 -48.11
C ARG A 452 -13.16 11.12 -49.47
N GLU A 453 -13.64 12.34 -49.69
CA GLU A 453 -13.38 13.11 -50.90
C GLU A 453 -11.88 13.39 -51.06
N TYR A 454 -11.21 13.75 -49.96
CA TYR A 454 -9.75 13.91 -49.92
C TYR A 454 -9.00 12.64 -50.37
N ILE A 455 -9.27 11.48 -49.77
CA ILE A 455 -8.56 10.23 -50.16
C ILE A 455 -8.90 9.76 -51.58
N HIS A 456 -10.04 10.18 -52.13
CA HIS A 456 -10.47 9.83 -53.49
C HIS A 456 -10.06 10.86 -54.56
N GLY A 457 -9.43 11.98 -54.17
CA GLY A 457 -8.97 13.01 -55.09
C GLY A 457 -10.03 14.04 -55.49
N ASP A 458 -11.20 14.02 -54.85
CA ASP A 458 -12.31 14.95 -55.09
C ASP A 458 -12.09 16.27 -54.32
N TYR A 459 -10.88 16.84 -54.43
CA TYR A 459 -10.41 17.95 -53.59
C TYR A 459 -11.29 19.20 -53.68
N GLN A 460 -11.90 19.47 -54.83
CA GLN A 460 -12.78 20.62 -55.02
C GLN A 460 -14.06 20.50 -54.19
N GLU A 461 -14.66 19.30 -54.18
CA GLU A 461 -15.86 19.02 -53.37
C GLU A 461 -15.51 18.98 -51.88
N GLY A 462 -14.38 18.34 -51.54
CA GLY A 462 -13.84 18.33 -50.17
C GLY A 462 -13.68 19.73 -49.58
N LEU A 463 -13.09 20.68 -50.32
CA LEU A 463 -12.97 22.07 -49.87
C LEU A 463 -14.33 22.78 -49.76
N ARG A 464 -15.27 22.52 -50.67
CA ARG A 464 -16.63 23.09 -50.60
C ARG A 464 -17.33 22.66 -49.32
N HIS A 465 -17.26 21.37 -49.00
CA HIS A 465 -17.80 20.82 -47.77
C HIS A 465 -17.05 21.29 -46.52
N LEU A 466 -15.72 21.49 -46.60
CA LEU A 466 -14.94 21.99 -45.49
C LEU A 466 -15.29 23.45 -45.13
N VAL A 467 -15.54 24.31 -46.12
CA VAL A 467 -16.06 25.67 -45.88
C VAL A 467 -17.38 25.62 -45.11
N ARG A 468 -18.26 24.66 -45.42
CA ARG A 468 -19.48 24.43 -44.65
C ARG A 468 -19.17 23.92 -43.24
N LEU A 469 -18.19 23.03 -43.07
CA LEU A 469 -17.80 22.53 -41.76
C LEU A 469 -17.27 23.66 -40.86
N HIS A 470 -16.46 24.60 -41.38
CA HIS A 470 -16.04 25.79 -40.63
C HIS A 470 -17.22 26.61 -40.09
N GLN A 471 -18.31 26.70 -40.85
CA GLN A 471 -19.52 27.41 -40.43
C GLN A 471 -20.27 26.68 -39.32
N LEU A 472 -20.24 25.35 -39.31
CA LEU A 472 -20.98 24.51 -38.35
C LEU A 472 -20.17 24.23 -37.08
N SER A 473 -18.88 23.93 -37.22
CA SER A 473 -17.98 23.50 -36.15
C SER A 473 -16.53 23.80 -36.54
N GLU A 474 -16.04 24.95 -36.10
CA GLU A 474 -14.64 25.37 -36.29
C GLU A 474 -13.67 24.33 -35.70
N ALA A 475 -14.00 23.73 -34.56
CA ALA A 475 -13.18 22.71 -33.93
C ALA A 475 -13.06 21.43 -34.78
N ASP A 476 -14.14 20.99 -35.44
CA ASP A 476 -14.07 19.83 -36.33
C ASP A 476 -13.38 20.14 -37.66
N ALA A 477 -13.51 21.37 -38.16
CA ALA A 477 -12.80 21.81 -39.35
C ALA A 477 -11.29 21.87 -39.10
N GLN A 478 -10.85 22.42 -37.96
CA GLN A 478 -9.45 22.47 -37.57
C GLN A 478 -8.80 21.08 -37.46
N ARG A 479 -9.56 20.03 -37.10
CA ARG A 479 -9.07 18.64 -37.10
C ARG A 479 -8.74 18.11 -38.50
N LEU A 480 -9.29 18.73 -39.55
CA LEU A 480 -9.01 18.44 -40.96
C LEU A 480 -8.05 19.46 -41.59
N GLY A 481 -7.33 20.25 -40.77
CA GLY A 481 -6.44 21.29 -41.26
C GLY A 481 -5.36 20.75 -42.20
N ASP A 482 -4.80 19.57 -41.91
CA ASP A 482 -3.79 18.95 -42.78
C ASP A 482 -4.36 18.62 -44.16
N GLU A 483 -5.56 18.05 -44.21
CA GLU A 483 -6.30 17.75 -45.44
C GLU A 483 -6.66 19.03 -46.20
N GLU A 484 -7.08 20.09 -45.51
CA GLU A 484 -7.37 21.40 -46.11
C GLU A 484 -6.17 21.97 -46.85
N ILE A 485 -5.02 22.04 -46.16
CA ILE A 485 -3.77 22.55 -46.72
C ILE A 485 -3.37 21.72 -47.93
N PHE A 486 -3.46 20.40 -47.84
CA PHE A 486 -3.16 19.53 -48.96
C PHE A 486 -4.09 19.77 -50.15
N MET A 487 -5.41 19.80 -49.94
CA MET A 487 -6.40 20.00 -51.00
C MET A 487 -6.19 21.33 -51.72
N LEU A 488 -5.89 22.40 -50.97
CA LEU A 488 -5.56 23.71 -51.54
C LEU A 488 -4.29 23.65 -52.40
N VAL A 489 -3.22 23.01 -51.92
CA VAL A 489 -1.97 22.86 -52.69
C VAL A 489 -2.20 22.01 -53.95
N ALA A 490 -2.92 20.90 -53.85
CA ALA A 490 -3.23 20.01 -54.97
C ALA A 490 -4.04 20.73 -56.08
N LEU A 491 -4.91 21.67 -55.69
CA LEU A 491 -5.67 22.53 -56.61
C LEU A 491 -4.90 23.78 -57.06
N GLN A 492 -3.58 23.83 -56.84
CA GLN A 492 -2.73 24.98 -57.20
C GLN A 492 -3.14 26.29 -56.52
N ARG A 493 -3.66 26.23 -55.29
CA ARG A 493 -4.02 27.37 -54.42
C ARG A 493 -3.11 27.51 -53.19
N PRO A 494 -1.77 27.45 -53.31
CA PRO A 494 -0.87 27.43 -52.17
C PRO A 494 -0.84 28.74 -51.36
N LEU A 495 -1.21 29.88 -51.95
CA LEU A 495 -1.31 31.15 -51.22
C LEU A 495 -2.48 31.15 -50.23
N GLU A 496 -3.58 30.47 -50.54
CA GLU A 496 -4.70 30.31 -49.62
C GLU A 496 -4.33 29.35 -48.49
N ALA A 497 -3.63 28.26 -48.81
CA ALA A 497 -3.08 27.36 -47.81
C ALA A 497 -2.16 28.08 -46.81
N MET A 498 -1.29 28.99 -47.28
CA MET A 498 -0.48 29.84 -46.40
C MET A 498 -1.36 30.66 -45.45
N LYS A 499 -2.44 31.28 -45.95
CA LYS A 499 -3.34 32.11 -45.14
C LYS A 499 -4.03 31.31 -44.04
N ILE A 500 -4.49 30.08 -44.35
CA ILE A 500 -5.09 29.19 -43.36
C ILE A 500 -4.06 28.79 -42.29
N LEU A 501 -2.84 28.44 -42.68
CA LEU A 501 -1.76 28.13 -41.73
C LEU A 501 -1.42 29.32 -40.82
N ASP A 502 -1.40 30.53 -41.37
CA ASP A 502 -1.22 31.75 -40.58
C ASP A 502 -2.37 31.93 -39.57
N GLN A 503 -3.62 31.63 -39.96
CA GLN A 503 -4.76 31.67 -39.04
C GLN A 503 -4.61 30.64 -37.92
N TYR A 504 -4.24 29.39 -38.24
CA TYR A 504 -4.02 28.33 -37.24
C TYR A 504 -2.90 28.68 -36.24
N LEU A 505 -1.78 29.24 -36.72
CA LEU A 505 -0.68 29.68 -35.84
C LEU A 505 -1.10 30.78 -34.86
N ASN A 506 -1.96 31.68 -35.31
CA ASN A 506 -2.42 32.83 -34.53
C ASN A 506 -3.68 32.55 -33.70
N SER A 507 -4.41 31.46 -33.97
CA SER A 507 -5.58 31.06 -33.19
C SER A 507 -5.18 30.65 -31.77
N ALA A 508 -5.91 31.11 -30.76
CA ALA A 508 -5.66 30.74 -29.36
C ALA A 508 -6.05 29.29 -29.06
N GLY A 509 -7.04 28.74 -29.79
CA GLY A 509 -7.60 27.40 -29.54
C GLY A 509 -7.03 26.29 -30.44
N TYR A 510 -6.12 26.60 -31.36
CA TYR A 510 -5.53 25.59 -32.23
C TYR A 510 -4.44 24.83 -31.48
N GLU A 511 -4.67 23.54 -31.21
CA GLU A 511 -3.82 22.71 -30.35
C GLU A 511 -2.47 22.34 -31.01
N ASP A 512 -2.42 22.19 -32.34
CA ASP A 512 -1.23 21.67 -33.05
C ASP A 512 -0.45 22.76 -33.82
N LYS A 513 -0.17 23.89 -33.16
CA LYS A 513 0.61 25.01 -33.75
C LYS A 513 1.97 24.56 -34.29
N PHE A 514 2.56 23.56 -33.67
CA PHE A 514 3.83 22.99 -34.09
C PHE A 514 3.74 22.34 -35.47
N ARG A 515 2.69 21.53 -35.72
CA ARG A 515 2.45 20.96 -37.04
C ARG A 515 2.14 22.04 -38.08
N ALA A 516 1.30 23.03 -37.76
CA ALA A 516 1.02 24.15 -38.67
C ALA A 516 2.30 24.93 -39.04
N ALA A 517 3.20 25.16 -38.08
CA ALA A 517 4.49 25.80 -38.32
C ALA A 517 5.35 24.99 -39.31
N ALA A 518 5.44 23.67 -39.12
CA ALA A 518 6.18 22.79 -40.02
C ALA A 518 5.59 22.79 -41.43
N GLN A 519 4.25 22.75 -41.55
CA GLN A 519 3.57 22.83 -42.84
C GLN A 519 3.80 24.17 -43.55
N LEU A 520 3.79 25.29 -42.81
CA LEU A 520 4.06 26.62 -43.36
C LEU A 520 5.47 26.68 -43.97
N ILE A 521 6.46 26.19 -43.24
CA ILE A 521 7.85 26.12 -43.73
C ILE A 521 7.95 25.26 -44.99
N ARG A 522 7.35 24.06 -44.99
CA ARG A 522 7.33 23.17 -46.17
C ARG A 522 6.67 23.84 -47.38
N LEU A 523 5.60 24.59 -47.15
CA LEU A 523 4.91 25.31 -48.21
C LEU A 523 5.76 26.45 -48.79
N TYR A 524 6.55 27.14 -47.97
CA TYR A 524 7.54 28.10 -48.46
C TYR A 524 8.62 27.44 -49.32
N GLN A 525 9.14 26.27 -48.89
CA GLN A 525 10.10 25.49 -49.68
C GLN A 525 9.51 25.09 -51.03
N LEU A 526 8.28 24.56 -51.05
CA LEU A 526 7.58 24.16 -52.27
C LEU A 526 7.40 25.33 -53.26
N LEU A 527 7.21 26.55 -52.73
CA LEU A 527 7.05 27.77 -53.52
C LEU A 527 8.38 28.43 -53.91
N GLY A 528 9.52 27.87 -53.54
CA GLY A 528 10.84 28.49 -53.74
C GLY A 528 11.00 29.83 -53.00
N LYS A 529 10.25 30.04 -51.91
CA LYS A 529 10.32 31.24 -51.07
C LYS A 529 11.34 31.04 -49.95
N ASP A 530 11.88 32.15 -49.45
CA ASP A 530 12.82 32.15 -48.32
C ASP A 530 12.18 31.58 -47.06
N THR A 531 12.73 30.49 -46.52
CA THR A 531 12.24 29.84 -45.30
C THR A 531 12.53 30.65 -44.05
N ALA A 532 13.51 31.58 -44.07
CA ALA A 532 13.72 32.52 -42.99
C ALA A 532 12.50 33.45 -42.82
N LEU A 533 11.85 33.81 -43.93
CA LEU A 533 10.59 34.56 -43.89
C LEU A 533 9.48 33.73 -43.23
N ALA A 534 9.37 32.43 -43.52
CA ALA A 534 8.40 31.56 -42.83
C ALA A 534 8.65 31.51 -41.30
N ILE A 535 9.91 31.34 -40.89
CA ILE A 535 10.31 31.31 -39.47
C ILE A 535 9.96 32.64 -38.78
N SER A 536 10.17 33.77 -39.46
CA SER A 536 9.85 35.10 -38.91
C SER A 536 8.35 35.29 -38.62
N ARG A 537 7.47 34.52 -39.30
CA ARG A 537 6.01 34.57 -39.14
C ARG A 537 5.48 33.66 -38.04
N LEU A 538 6.32 32.77 -37.49
CA LEU A 538 5.92 31.91 -36.38
C LEU A 538 5.59 32.74 -35.13
N PRO A 539 4.66 32.26 -34.28
CA PRO A 539 4.41 32.83 -32.96
C PRO A 539 5.70 33.00 -32.17
N GLU A 540 5.78 34.08 -31.40
CA GLU A 540 7.01 34.45 -30.66
C GLU A 540 7.49 33.32 -29.74
N GLN A 541 6.56 32.57 -29.12
CA GLN A 541 6.89 31.44 -28.27
C GLN A 541 7.68 30.36 -29.03
N LEU A 542 7.21 29.96 -30.22
CA LEU A 542 7.89 28.96 -31.05
C LEU A 542 9.20 29.48 -31.63
N ARG A 543 9.28 30.79 -31.92
CA ARG A 543 10.49 31.41 -32.48
C ARG A 543 11.61 31.55 -31.45
N LYS A 544 11.26 31.77 -30.18
CA LYS A 544 12.22 31.93 -29.08
C LYS A 544 12.62 30.63 -28.42
N ASP A 545 11.91 29.54 -28.70
CA ASP A 545 12.19 28.21 -28.19
C ASP A 545 13.18 27.47 -29.13
N PRO A 546 14.45 27.30 -28.72
CA PRO A 546 15.46 26.64 -29.55
C PRO A 546 15.11 25.17 -29.82
N GLU A 547 14.47 24.49 -28.87
CA GLU A 547 14.06 23.09 -29.01
C GLU A 547 12.94 22.97 -30.03
N ALA A 548 11.94 23.86 -29.98
CA ALA A 548 10.90 23.92 -31.00
C ALA A 548 11.49 24.15 -32.40
N LEU A 549 12.43 25.08 -32.56
CA LEU A 549 13.08 25.32 -33.84
C LEU A 549 13.91 24.13 -34.33
N GLU A 550 14.57 23.40 -33.44
CA GLU A 550 15.31 22.18 -33.78
C GLU A 550 14.37 21.09 -34.30
N VAL A 551 13.27 20.83 -33.59
CA VAL A 551 12.27 19.83 -34.03
C VAL A 551 11.62 20.26 -35.36
N LEU A 552 11.35 21.56 -35.55
CA LEU A 552 10.80 22.08 -36.82
C LEU A 552 11.80 21.88 -37.96
N SER A 553 13.07 22.14 -37.71
CA SER A 553 14.15 21.95 -38.68
C SER A 553 14.26 20.49 -39.11
N ALA A 554 14.25 19.57 -38.13
CA ALA A 554 14.25 18.13 -38.38
C ALA A 554 13.03 17.68 -39.21
N ARG A 555 11.82 18.14 -38.87
CA ARG A 555 10.59 17.76 -39.59
C ARG A 555 10.52 18.34 -41.01
N THR A 556 11.10 19.50 -41.25
CA THR A 556 11.02 20.20 -42.54
C THR A 556 12.19 19.86 -43.46
N GLY A 557 13.14 19.03 -43.01
CA GLY A 557 14.36 18.74 -43.76
C GLY A 557 15.27 19.95 -43.92
N LEU A 558 15.03 21.03 -43.14
CA LEU A 558 15.96 22.14 -42.97
C LEU A 558 17.13 21.65 -42.11
N LEU A 559 17.97 20.76 -42.62
CA LEU A 559 19.21 20.44 -41.95
C LEU A 559 20.03 21.74 -41.87
N THR A 560 20.34 22.17 -40.65
CA THR A 560 21.25 23.26 -40.36
C THR A 560 22.60 22.99 -41.04
N GLN A 561 22.81 23.52 -42.24
CA GLN A 561 24.12 23.56 -42.90
C GLN A 561 25.14 24.44 -42.13
N GLN A 562 24.84 24.89 -40.91
CA GLN A 562 25.61 25.89 -40.16
C GLN A 562 26.30 25.41 -38.89
N LYS A 563 26.26 24.12 -38.55
CA LYS A 563 27.21 23.57 -37.55
C LYS A 563 28.37 22.89 -38.27
N SER A 564 29.18 23.68 -38.98
CA SER A 564 30.58 23.32 -39.18
C SER A 564 31.24 23.30 -37.80
N CYS A 565 31.57 22.11 -37.30
CA CYS A 565 32.38 21.93 -36.10
C CYS A 565 33.71 22.69 -36.29
N ASN A 566 33.89 23.77 -35.53
CA ASN A 566 35.21 24.34 -35.24
C ASN A 566 35.68 23.79 -33.90
#